data_AF-X1PHD5-F1
#
_entry.id   AF-X1PHD5-F1
#
_cell.length_a   1.000
_cell.length_b   1.000
_cell.length_c   1.000
_cell.angle_alpha   90.00
_cell.angle_beta   90.00
_cell.angle_gamma   90.00
#
_symmetry.space_group_name_H-M   'P 1'
#
loop_
_entity.id
_entity.type
_entity.pdbx_description
1 polymer ?
#
loop_
_entity_poly.entity_id
_entity_poly.type
_entity_poly.pdbx_seq_one_letter_code
_entity_poly.pdbx_strand_id
1 'polypeptide(L)' 'ETLAKVDGKIVMAQQKNLLVSSFHPELSDDNRIHNYFLNLVDKIL' A
#
# COMPACT_ATOMS: atom_id res chain seq x y z
N GLU A 1 5.09 -9.09 2.52
CA GLU A 1 4.48 -9.47 1.24
C GLU A 1 4.76 -8.39 0.20
N THR A 2 5.01 -8.80 -1.05
CA THR A 2 5.10 -7.88 -2.19
C THR A 2 3.70 -7.70 -2.77
N LEU A 3 3.22 -6.46 -2.85
CA LEU A 3 1.86 -6.14 -3.30
C LEU A 3 1.82 -5.69 -4.77
N ALA A 4 2.87 -5.00 -5.25
CA ALA A 4 2.96 -4.56 -6.63
C ALA A 4 4.41 -4.52 -7.13
N LYS A 5 4.59 -4.73 -8.45
CA LYS A 5 5.86 -4.59 -9.16
C LYS A 5 5.66 -3.80 -10.47
N VAL A 6 6.66 -3.00 -10.83
CA VAL A 6 6.79 -2.34 -12.13
C VAL A 6 8.20 -2.60 -12.65
N ASP A 7 8.32 -3.07 -13.89
CA ASP A 7 9.61 -3.45 -14.51
C ASP A 7 10.46 -4.37 -13.64
N GLY A 8 9.82 -5.33 -12.97
CA GLY A 8 10.48 -6.29 -12.07
C GLY A 8 10.89 -5.71 -10.70
N LYS A 9 10.76 -4.40 -10.48
CA LYS A 9 11.08 -3.73 -9.21
C LYS A 9 9.85 -3.69 -8.30
N ILE A 10 10.06 -3.89 -6.99
CA ILE A 10 8.99 -3.78 -5.99
C ILE A 10 8.67 -2.30 -5.79
N VAL A 11 7.40 -1.93 -5.98
CA VAL A 11 6.93 -0.54 -5.82
C VAL A 11 5.95 -0.36 -4.67
N MET A 12 5.38 -1.47 -4.18
CA MET A 12 4.51 -1.49 -2.99
C MET A 12 4.68 -2.82 -2.25
N ALA A 13 4.80 -2.74 -0.93
CA ALA A 13 4.98 -3.90 -0.07
C ALA A 13 4.34 -3.66 1.30
N GLN A 14 4.08 -4.76 2.00
CA GLN A 14 3.61 -4.73 3.38
C GLN A 14 4.43 -5.68 4.24
N GLN A 15 4.74 -5.27 5.47
CA GLN A 15 5.32 -6.14 6.49
C GLN A 15 4.62 -5.90 7.82
N LYS A 16 3.90 -6.91 8.32
CA LYS A 16 3.04 -6.79 9.50
C LYS A 16 2.06 -5.60 9.32
N ASN A 17 2.11 -4.62 10.21
CA ASN A 17 1.30 -3.40 10.18
C ASN A 17 1.95 -2.25 9.39
N LEU A 18 3.10 -2.46 8.76
CA LEU A 18 3.78 -1.45 7.96
C LEU A 18 3.42 -1.61 6.48
N LEU A 19 2.87 -0.56 5.88
CA LEU A 19 2.60 -0.44 4.45
C LEU A 19 3.55 0.59 3.84
N VAL A 20 4.23 0.24 2.75
CA VAL A 20 5.18 1.14 2.07
C VAL A 20 4.93 1.17 0.56
N SER A 21 5.17 2.33 -0.04
CA SER A 21 5.15 2.52 -1.50
C SER A 21 6.29 3.43 -1.93
N SER A 22 6.78 3.24 -3.15
CA SER A 22 7.82 4.09 -3.77
C SER A 22 7.24 5.18 -4.68
N PHE A 23 5.91 5.39 -4.61
CA PHE A 23 5.16 6.35 -5.40
C PHE A 23 4.19 7.09 -4.49
N HIS A 24 3.48 8.07 -5.06
CA HIS A 24 2.57 8.95 -4.36
C HIS A 24 1.11 8.55 -4.63
N PRO A 25 0.50 7.65 -3.83
CA PRO A 25 -0.88 7.21 -4.04
C PRO A 25 -1.89 8.37 -3.92
N GLU A 26 -1.52 9.49 -3.33
CA GLU A 26 -2.32 10.71 -3.18
C GLU A 26 -2.41 11.55 -4.46
N LEU A 27 -1.55 11.31 -5.47
CA LEU A 27 -1.56 12.05 -6.73
C LEU A 27 -2.49 11.44 -7.79
N SER A 28 -3.46 10.63 -7.35
CA SER A 28 -4.51 10.04 -8.17
C SER A 28 -5.85 10.16 -7.42
N ASP A 29 -6.96 10.30 -8.14
CA ASP A 29 -8.32 10.28 -7.54
C ASP A 29 -8.77 8.88 -7.08
N ASP A 30 -7.87 7.89 -7.11
CA ASP A 30 -8.17 6.49 -6.77
C ASP A 30 -7.75 6.18 -5.34
N ASN A 31 -8.75 6.04 -4.47
CA ASN A 31 -8.54 5.88 -3.03
C ASN A 31 -8.33 4.43 -2.57
N ARG A 32 -8.17 3.46 -3.47
CA ARG A 32 -8.05 2.04 -3.08
C ARG A 32 -6.89 1.75 -2.13
N ILE A 33 -5.74 2.42 -2.31
CA ILE A 33 -4.58 2.24 -1.43
C ILE A 33 -4.84 2.82 -0.04
N HIS A 34 -5.46 4.00 0.03
CA HIS A 34 -5.85 4.61 1.30
C HIS A 34 -6.88 3.75 2.05
N ASN A 35 -7.89 3.24 1.35
CA ASN A 35 -8.88 2.32 1.93
C ASN A 35 -8.24 1.01 2.40
N TYR A 36 -7.27 0.50 1.64
CA TYR A 36 -6.50 -0.67 2.06
C TYR A 36 -5.75 -0.42 3.37
N PHE A 37 -5.09 0.74 3.51
CA PHE A 37 -4.42 1.14 4.74
C PHE A 37 -5.38 1.24 5.92
N LEU A 38 -6.54 1.90 5.76
CA LEU A 38 -7.56 2.00 6.82
C LEU A 38 -8.05 0.61 7.28
N ASN A 39 -8.31 -0.29 6.34
CA ASN A 39 -8.69 -1.68 6.65
C ASN A 39 -7.59 -2.45 7.40
N LEU A 40 -6.31 -2.08 7.26
CA LEU A 40 -5.23 -2.66 8.08
C LEU A 40 -5.29 -2.14 9.51
N VAL A 41 -5.57 -0.84 9.70
CA VAL A 41 -5.71 -0.24 11.04
C VAL A 41 -6.86 -0.89 11.81
N ASP A 42 -8.01 -1.08 11.16
CA ASP A 42 -9.18 -1.71 11.78
C ASP A 42 -8.94 -3.16 12.22
N LYS A 43 -8.01 -3.87 11.58
CA LYS A 43 -7.63 -5.25 11.97
C LYS A 43 -6.61 -5.31 13.11
N ILE A 44 -5.96 -4.18 13.43
CA ILE A 44 -4.97 -4.10 14.50
C ILE A 44 -5.64 -3.75 15.84
N LEU A 45 -6.74 -3.01 15.79
CA LEU A 45 -7.61 -2.69 16.94
C LEU A 45 -8.49 -3.88 17.32
#